data_AF-A0A969XJD5-F1
#
_entry.id   AF-A0A969XJD5-F1
#
_cell.length_a   1.000
_cell.length_b   1.000
_cell.length_c   1.000
_cell.angle_alpha   90.00
_cell.angle_beta   90.00
_cell.angle_gamma   90.00
#
_symmetry.space_group_name_H-M   'P 1'
#
loop_
_entity.id
_entity.type
_entity.pdbx_description
1 polymer ?
#
loop_
_entity_poly.entity_id
_entity_poly.type
_entity_poly.pdbx_seq_one_letter_code
_entity_poly.pdbx_strand_id
1 'polypeptide(L)' 'MSTSIVGPRGRVESLEALAAAGFYELEIGGDPGKLDNWIEDPAGMRRQMADLGLRARVLHLASEAWDIAHPDDAARRE' A
#
# COMPACT_ATOMS: atom_id res chain seq x y z
N MET A 1 -9.69 0.93 -4.99
CA MET A 1 -9.78 -0.44 -4.44
C MET A 1 -8.62 -0.69 -3.51
N SER A 2 -8.80 -1.30 -2.34
CA SER A 2 -7.71 -1.58 -1.39
C SER A 2 -6.91 -2.83 -1.77
N THR A 3 -5.58 -2.80 -1.64
CA THR A 3 -4.71 -3.97 -1.86
C THR A 3 -4.84 -5.02 -0.75
N SER A 4 -5.69 -4.83 0.26
CA SER A 4 -6.01 -5.88 1.23
C SER A 4 -6.84 -7.02 0.63
N ILE A 5 -7.59 -6.77 -0.45
CA ILE A 5 -8.44 -7.78 -1.10
C ILE A 5 -7.66 -8.97 -1.70
N VAL A 6 -6.38 -8.76 -2.02
CA VAL A 6 -5.51 -9.80 -2.60
C VAL A 6 -4.85 -10.67 -1.53
N GLY A 7 -5.09 -10.45 -0.24
CA GLY A 7 -4.58 -11.30 0.84
C GLY A 7 -3.04 -11.41 0.86
N PRO A 8 -2.47 -12.57 1.26
CA PRO A 8 -1.02 -12.74 1.48
C PRO A 8 -0.24 -13.07 0.19
N ARG A 9 -0.56 -12.42 -0.92
CA ARG A 9 0.15 -12.61 -2.20
C ARG A 9 1.38 -11.72 -2.29
N GLY A 10 2.36 -12.17 -3.08
CA GLY A 10 3.51 -11.34 -3.46
C GLY A 10 3.08 -10.13 -4.27
N ARG A 11 3.96 -9.14 -4.40
CA ARG A 11 3.67 -7.88 -5.09
C ARG A 11 3.24 -8.07 -6.54
N VAL A 12 4.03 -8.81 -7.31
CA VAL A 12 3.79 -8.99 -8.76
C VAL A 12 2.44 -9.68 -8.98
N GLU A 13 2.24 -10.82 -8.35
CA GLU A 13 0.98 -11.58 -8.42
C GLU A 13 -0.23 -10.72 -8.01
N SER A 14 -0.08 -9.92 -6.95
CA SER A 14 -1.13 -9.01 -6.48
C SER A 14 -1.50 -7.96 -7.51
N LEU A 15 -0.52 -7.29 -8.11
CA LEU A 15 -0.77 -6.22 -9.08
C LEU A 15 -1.36 -6.77 -10.38
N GLU A 16 -0.84 -7.90 -10.87
CA GLU A 16 -1.38 -8.57 -12.05
C GLU A 16 -2.84 -9.00 -11.84
N ALA A 17 -3.16 -9.59 -10.68
CA ALA A 17 -4.54 -9.96 -10.35
C ALA A 17 -5.48 -8.75 -10.31
N LEU A 18 -5.02 -7.62 -9.76
CA LEU A 18 -5.81 -6.39 -9.68
C LEU A 18 -6.05 -5.77 -11.07
N ALA A 19 -5.01 -5.76 -11.92
CA ALA A 19 -5.13 -5.29 -13.30
C ALA A 19 -6.06 -6.19 -14.13
N ALA A 20 -5.89 -7.52 -14.02
CA ALA A 20 -6.74 -8.51 -14.70
C ALA A 20 -8.22 -8.42 -14.24
N ALA A 21 -8.47 -8.03 -12.99
CA ALA A 21 -9.81 -7.75 -12.48
C ALA A 21 -10.41 -6.42 -12.96
N GLY A 22 -9.67 -5.63 -13.75
CA GLY A 22 -10.14 -4.36 -14.34
C GLY A 22 -10.00 -3.15 -13.41
N PHE A 23 -9.29 -3.27 -12.29
CA PHE A 23 -9.00 -2.10 -11.46
C PHE A 23 -7.89 -1.25 -12.09
N TYR A 24 -7.96 0.06 -11.85
CA TYR A 24 -6.95 1.03 -12.31
C TYR A 24 -6.53 2.02 -11.21
N GLU A 25 -7.36 2.25 -10.18
CA GLU A 25 -7.02 3.07 -9.00
C GLU A 25 -6.98 2.23 -7.72
N LEU A 26 -5.82 2.25 -7.05
CA LEU A 26 -5.57 1.48 -5.84
C LEU A 26 -5.36 2.37 -4.61
N GLU A 27 -5.90 1.90 -3.48
CA GLU A 27 -5.38 2.23 -2.15
C GLU A 27 -4.31 1.19 -1.82
N ILE A 28 -3.10 1.65 -1.50
CA ILE A 28 -1.96 0.79 -1.16
C ILE A 28 -1.69 0.86 0.35
N GLY A 29 -1.55 -0.30 1.00
CA GLY A 29 -1.07 -0.38 2.39
C GLY A 29 0.45 -0.28 2.47
N GLY A 30 0.98 0.39 3.50
CA GLY A 30 2.42 0.53 3.75
C GLY A 30 2.96 -0.25 4.96
N ASP A 31 2.18 -1.19 5.49
CA ASP A 31 2.60 -2.02 6.63
C ASP A 31 3.78 -2.93 6.27
N PRO A 32 4.63 -3.32 7.25
CA PRO A 32 5.69 -4.29 7.03
C PRO A 32 5.17 -5.59 6.39
N GLY A 33 5.90 -6.09 5.41
CA GLY A 33 5.56 -7.26 4.60
C GLY A 33 4.55 -7.00 3.50
N LYS A 34 3.91 -5.82 3.45
CA LYS A 34 2.89 -5.54 2.44
C LYS A 34 3.54 -5.39 1.06
N LEU A 35 3.08 -6.20 0.10
CA LEU A 35 3.55 -6.19 -1.28
C LEU A 35 5.08 -6.22 -1.36
N ASP A 36 5.69 -7.17 -0.66
CA ASP A 36 7.13 -7.38 -0.60
C ASP A 36 7.91 -6.12 -0.15
N ASN A 37 7.41 -5.45 0.90
CA ASN A 37 7.99 -4.21 1.44
C ASN A 37 8.19 -3.13 0.38
N TRP A 38 7.18 -2.91 -0.48
CA TRP A 38 7.30 -1.97 -1.61
C TRP A 38 7.80 -0.57 -1.21
N ILE A 39 7.58 -0.16 0.05
CA ILE A 39 8.02 1.14 0.59
C ILE A 39 9.54 1.32 0.57
N GLU A 40 10.31 0.24 0.48
CA GLU A 40 11.77 0.26 0.33
C GLU A 40 12.21 0.68 -1.10
N ASP A 41 11.37 0.48 -2.11
CA ASP A 41 11.57 0.98 -3.47
C ASP A 41 10.27 1.58 -4.07
N PRO A 42 9.87 2.79 -3.64
CA PRO A 42 8.66 3.45 -4.14
C PRO A 42 8.72 3.74 -5.65
N ALA A 43 9.92 3.95 -6.19
CA ALA A 43 10.11 4.21 -7.61
C ALA A 43 9.87 2.95 -8.46
N GLY A 44 10.38 1.79 -8.01
CA GLY A 44 10.11 0.49 -8.61
C GLY A 44 8.64 0.13 -8.55
N MET A 45 7.99 0.32 -7.40
CA MET A 45 6.55 0.11 -7.26
C MET A 45 5.77 0.96 -8.28
N ARG A 46 6.09 2.24 -8.42
CA ARG A 46 5.42 3.13 -9.37
C ARG A 46 5.58 2.66 -10.82
N ARG A 47 6.78 2.22 -11.22
CA ARG A 47 7.02 1.70 -12.57
C ARG A 47 6.19 0.44 -12.83
N GLN A 48 6.23 -0.53 -11.92
CA GLN A 48 5.47 -1.78 -12.04
C GLN A 48 3.96 -1.54 -12.13
N MET A 49 3.43 -0.63 -11.32
CA MET A 49 2.02 -0.25 -11.41
C MET A 49 1.69 0.39 -12.76
N ALA A 50 2.53 1.31 -13.25
CA ALA A 50 2.33 1.98 -14.54
C ALA A 50 2.36 1.00 -15.72
N ASP A 51 3.27 0.02 -15.70
CA ASP A 51 3.37 -1.04 -16.72
C ASP A 51 2.08 -1.89 -16.79
N LEU A 52 1.33 -1.96 -15.69
CA LEU A 52 0.05 -2.67 -15.57
C LEU A 52 -1.18 -1.75 -15.72
N GLY A 53 -1.00 -0.46 -16.02
CA GLY A 53 -2.11 0.51 -16.10
C GLY A 53 -2.73 0.86 -14.74
N LEU A 54 -2.05 0.55 -13.65
CA LEU A 54 -2.48 0.85 -12.27
C LEU A 54 -1.89 2.17 -11.79
N ARG A 55 -2.62 2.87 -10.92
CA ARG A 55 -2.11 4.03 -10.17
C ARG A 55 -2.56 4.00 -8.71
N ALA A 56 -1.66 4.43 -7.82
CA ALA A 56 -2.00 4.64 -6.42
C ALA A 56 -2.75 5.96 -6.28
N ARG A 57 -3.88 5.94 -5.56
CA ARG A 57 -4.67 7.13 -5.22
C ARG A 57 -4.58 7.46 -3.74
N VAL A 58 -4.54 6.43 -2.90
CA VAL A 58 -4.51 6.53 -1.45
C VAL A 58 -3.40 5.64 -0.92
N LEU A 59 -2.68 6.12 0.09
CA LEU A 59 -1.75 5.33 0.88
C LEU A 59 -2.37 5.15 2.26
N HIS A 60 -2.52 3.91 2.70
CA HIS A 60 -2.90 3.55 4.05
C HIS A 60 -1.63 3.18 4.82
N LEU A 61 -1.28 3.98 5.82
CA LEU A 61 -0.27 3.64 6.82
C LEU A 61 -1.01 3.35 8.12
N ALA A 62 -0.82 2.16 8.71
CA ALA A 62 -1.48 1.86 9.98
C ALA A 62 -1.11 2.90 11.04
N SER A 63 -2.12 3.33 11.78
CA SER A 63 -2.06 4.45 12.72
C SER A 63 -1.29 4.14 14.00
N GLU A 64 -0.75 2.93 14.19
CA GLU A 64 -0.02 2.60 15.42
C GLU A 64 1.21 3.49 15.63
N ALA A 65 1.84 3.94 14.54
CA ALA A 65 2.94 4.92 14.59
C ALA A 65 2.46 6.39 14.54
N TRP A 66 1.16 6.64 14.46
CA TRP A 66 0.56 7.96 14.25
C TRP A 66 -0.77 8.07 15.01
N ASP A 67 -0.78 7.73 16.30
CA ASP A 67 -1.97 7.91 17.15
C ASP A 67 -2.15 9.41 17.47
N ILE A 68 -2.58 10.17 16.48
CA ILE A 68 -2.79 11.63 16.58
C ILE A 68 -3.92 11.99 17.55
N ALA A 69 -4.74 11.01 17.95
CA ALA A 69 -5.80 11.17 18.93
C ALA A 69 -5.34 10.78 20.34
N HIS A 70 -4.11 10.28 20.50
CA HIS A 70 -3.58 9.87 21.80
C HIS A 70 -3.63 11.06 22.78
N PRO A 71 -4.17 10.89 24.00
CA PRO A 71 -4.32 12.00 24.94
C PRO A 71 -2.97 12.55 25.43
N ASP A 72 -1.91 11.74 25.39
CA ASP A 72 -0.53 12.16 25.70
C ASP A 72 0.18 12.74 24.46
N ASP A 73 0.60 14.00 24.57
CA ASP A 73 1.36 14.75 23.57
C ASP A 73 2.67 14.09 23.14
N ALA A 74 3.33 13.37 24.05
CA ALA A 74 4.60 12.69 23.74
C ALA A 74 4.35 11.48 22.82
N ALA A 75 3.36 10.67 23.15
CA ALA A 75 2.95 9.51 22.36
C ALA A 75 2.37 9.88 20.97
N ARG A 76 1.93 11.14 20.76
CA ARG A 76 1.53 11.62 19.41
C ARG A 76 2.71 11.89 18.47
N ARG A 77 3.95 11.92 18.96
CA ARG A 77 5.15 12.34 18.21
C ARG A 77 6.17 11.21 17.96
N GLU A 78 5.92 10.02 18.51
CA GLU A 78 6.71 8.81 18.28
C GLU A 78 6.17 8.03 17.08
#